data_AF-A0A1F6D8Q0-F1
#
_entry.id   AF-A0A1F6D8Q0-F1
#
_cell.length_a   1.000
_cell.length_b   1.000
_cell.length_c   1.000
_cell.angle_alpha   90.00
_cell.angle_beta   90.00
_cell.angle_gamma   90.00
#
_symmetry.space_group_name_H-M   'P 1'
#
loop_
_entity.id
_entity.type
_entity.pdbx_description
1 polymer ?
#
loop_
_entity_poly.entity_id
_entity_poly.type
_entity_poly.pdbx_seq_one_letter_code
_entity_poly.pdbx_strand_id
1 'polypeptide(L)'
;MSIIKDISRWILSPQTGSDLTTLSSNDMFTNQRSALSELMERRKDLSLKRSVLQNLHPAGRTFLEKFTRPCAVLFRQVASPTNEILRFLRIAGHAGLMPIILEYYGDKFVSAGNIYKRSLGKMPIYRHTGMDGRDIVEFRTVVDFNSYVGKPLSSVRCKNGTPLIDFHHKLLTKIAKLNIGKHCVDATEWFQGSGGSAHEYYEQFLTLFVRDAILFEVVLPTASEEEFARNVIAPAFASVERTYGLKPLIVELIPKNKAMRIYWDSYPKEVEPLI
;
A
#
# COMPACT_ATOMS: atom_id res chain seq x y z
N MET A 1 9.83 33.62 31.06
CA MET A 1 9.14 32.32 30.90
C MET A 1 8.77 32.20 29.44
N SER A 2 9.60 31.61 28.55
CA SER A 2 9.94 30.17 28.45
C SER A 2 8.66 29.34 28.33
N ILE A 3 8.36 28.55 27.28
CA ILE A 3 9.19 27.78 26.34
C ILE A 3 8.40 27.62 25.01
N ILE A 4 8.93 28.17 23.91
CA ILE A 4 8.72 27.66 22.55
C ILE A 4 10.14 27.43 22.02
N LYS A 5 10.61 26.18 22.06
CA LYS A 5 11.84 25.67 21.45
C LYS A 5 11.90 24.18 21.72
N ASP A 6 11.73 23.35 20.69
CA ASP A 6 12.46 22.08 20.46
C ASP A 6 11.70 21.13 19.52
N ILE A 7 11.74 21.40 18.21
CA ILE A 7 11.61 20.37 17.16
C ILE A 7 12.59 20.67 16.01
N SER A 8 13.85 20.99 16.31
CA SER A 8 14.84 21.29 15.26
C SER A 8 16.29 20.92 15.61
N ARG A 9 16.51 19.77 16.26
CA ARG A 9 17.86 19.22 16.48
C ARG A 9 17.95 17.75 16.11
N TRP A 10 17.96 17.46 14.81
CA TRP A 10 18.52 16.21 14.26
C TRP A 10 19.19 16.45 12.90
N ILE A 11 19.84 17.61 12.75
CA ILE A 11 20.71 17.92 11.61
C ILE A 11 22.12 18.13 12.16
N LEU A 12 23.04 17.26 11.70
CA LEU A 12 24.50 17.22 11.88
C LEU A 12 25.06 16.51 13.12
N SER A 13 25.62 15.31 12.89
CA SER A 13 26.93 14.94 13.44
C SER A 13 27.73 14.18 12.36
N PRO A 14 29.06 14.37 12.22
CA PRO A 14 29.88 13.70 11.21
C PRO A 14 30.34 12.31 11.67
N GLN A 15 30.61 11.47 10.66
CA GLN A 15 30.90 10.03 10.73
C GLN A 15 32.20 9.67 11.47
N THR A 16 32.21 8.50 12.12
CA THR A 16 33.30 7.51 12.03
C THR A 16 32.81 6.11 12.45
N GLY A 17 33.00 5.11 11.57
CA GLY A 17 33.17 3.69 11.96
C GLY A 17 31.95 2.78 11.86
N SER A 18 31.85 2.05 10.75
CA SER A 18 31.04 0.82 10.56
C SER A 18 29.60 0.83 11.07
N ASP A 19 28.75 1.68 10.49
CA ASP A 19 27.31 1.63 10.75
C ASP A 19 26.56 1.17 9.51
N LEU A 20 25.81 0.07 9.65
CA LEU A 20 24.56 -0.14 8.91
C LEU A 20 23.66 1.04 9.26
N THR A 21 23.90 2.15 8.57
CA THR A 21 23.21 3.42 8.75
C THR A 21 21.71 3.16 8.66
N THR A 22 21.01 3.57 9.69
CA THR A 22 19.54 3.56 9.74
C THR A 22 19.02 4.31 8.52
N LEU A 23 18.59 3.56 7.50
CA LEU A 23 17.89 4.09 6.33
C LEU A 23 16.77 4.99 6.84
N SER A 24 16.89 6.30 6.60
CA SER A 24 15.80 7.20 6.93
C SER A 24 14.65 6.90 5.99
N SER A 25 13.40 7.05 6.45
CA SER A 25 12.24 6.85 5.58
C SER A 25 12.32 7.67 4.28
N ASN A 26 13.02 8.81 4.26
CA ASN A 26 13.20 9.63 3.07
C ASN A 26 14.11 8.99 2.01
N ASP A 27 15.03 8.10 2.40
CA ASP A 27 16.00 7.48 1.49
C ASP A 27 15.42 6.31 0.68
N MET A 28 14.24 5.83 1.10
CA MET A 28 13.48 4.76 0.46
C MET A 28 12.58 5.27 -0.67
N PHE A 29 12.09 6.51 -0.57
CA PHE A 29 11.17 7.06 -1.57
C PHE A 29 11.92 7.71 -2.72
N THR A 30 11.49 7.39 -3.92
CA THR A 30 11.92 8.05 -5.15
C THR A 30 10.88 9.11 -5.51
N ASN A 31 11.33 10.27 -5.98
CA ASN A 31 10.42 11.27 -6.52
C ASN A 31 9.62 10.68 -7.70
N GLN A 32 8.32 10.97 -7.77
CA GLN A 32 7.43 10.40 -8.79
C GLN A 32 7.94 10.55 -10.24
N ARG A 33 8.53 11.71 -10.59
CA ARG A 33 9.06 11.95 -11.94
C ARG A 33 10.29 11.09 -12.21
N SER A 34 11.21 11.02 -11.25
CA SER A 34 12.42 10.19 -11.37
C SER A 34 12.05 8.71 -11.44
N ALA A 35 11.11 8.26 -10.60
CA ALA A 35 10.64 6.87 -10.59
C ALA A 35 10.06 6.46 -11.94
N LEU A 36 9.30 7.33 -12.61
CA LEU A 36 8.77 7.06 -13.94
C LEU A 36 9.87 6.94 -14.99
N SER A 37 10.83 7.86 -15.00
CA SER A 37 11.98 7.81 -15.93
C SER A 37 12.81 6.54 -15.72
N GLU A 38 13.10 6.21 -14.47
CA GLU A 38 13.85 5.00 -14.11
C GLU A 38 13.08 3.73 -14.49
N LEU A 39 11.77 3.68 -14.25
CA LEU A 39 10.94 2.54 -14.65
C LEU A 39 11.06 2.27 -16.16
N MET A 40 10.99 3.33 -16.97
CA MET A 40 11.12 3.18 -18.43
C MET A 40 12.50 2.66 -18.83
N GLU A 41 13.55 3.11 -18.17
CA GLU A 41 14.93 2.69 -18.49
C GLU A 41 15.20 1.26 -18.04
N ARG A 42 14.89 0.91 -16.79
CA ARG A 42 15.09 -0.43 -16.23
C ARG A 42 14.34 -1.51 -17.01
N ARG A 43 13.17 -1.19 -17.57
CA ARG A 43 12.41 -2.12 -18.42
C ARG A 43 13.13 -2.48 -19.73
N LYS A 44 14.07 -1.68 -20.22
CA LYS A 44 14.88 -2.03 -21.39
C LYS A 44 15.97 -3.05 -21.07
N ASP A 45 16.35 -3.17 -19.81
CA ASP A 45 17.39 -4.10 -19.36
C ASP A 45 16.84 -5.53 -19.26
N LEU A 46 17.23 -6.36 -20.24
CA LEU A 46 16.89 -7.79 -20.30
C LEU A 46 17.70 -8.64 -19.31
N SER A 47 18.89 -8.18 -18.91
CA SER A 47 19.70 -8.88 -17.91
C SER A 47 19.06 -8.75 -16.53
N LEU A 48 18.60 -7.53 -16.20
CA LEU A 48 17.84 -7.27 -14.97
C LEU A 48 16.53 -8.06 -14.96
N LYS A 49 15.83 -8.16 -16.10
CA LYS A 49 14.63 -9.02 -16.22
C LYS A 49 14.90 -10.45 -15.80
N ARG A 50 15.97 -11.06 -16.34
CA ARG A 50 16.33 -12.45 -16.06
C ARG A 50 16.70 -12.62 -14.59
N SER A 51 17.49 -11.69 -14.04
CA SER A 51 17.88 -11.72 -12.63
C SER A 51 16.68 -11.65 -11.68
N VAL A 52 15.75 -10.71 -11.91
CA VAL A 52 14.52 -10.59 -11.12
C VAL A 52 13.68 -11.88 -11.20
N LEU A 53 13.47 -12.43 -12.41
CA LEU A 53 12.69 -13.66 -12.57
C LEU A 53 13.34 -14.88 -11.90
N GLN A 54 14.66 -14.99 -11.94
CA GLN A 54 15.38 -16.12 -11.32
C GLN A 54 15.28 -16.09 -9.79
N ASN A 55 15.37 -14.91 -9.19
CA ASN A 55 15.39 -14.72 -7.74
C ASN A 55 13.99 -14.62 -7.10
N LEU A 56 12.93 -14.48 -7.90
CA LEU A 56 11.56 -14.50 -7.41
C LEU A 56 11.05 -15.91 -7.16
N HIS A 57 10.31 -16.06 -6.07
CA HIS A 57 9.49 -17.23 -5.78
C HIS A 57 8.53 -17.52 -6.94
N PRO A 58 8.25 -18.79 -7.32
CA PRO A 58 7.40 -19.12 -8.47
C PRO A 58 6.05 -18.38 -8.51
N ALA A 59 5.36 -18.27 -7.37
CA ALA A 59 4.10 -17.52 -7.28
C ALA A 59 4.25 -16.01 -7.59
N GLY A 60 5.39 -15.41 -7.22
CA GLY A 60 5.72 -14.02 -7.56
C GLY A 60 6.03 -13.82 -9.05
N ARG A 61 6.55 -14.86 -9.73
CA ARG A 61 6.76 -14.84 -11.19
C ARG A 61 5.43 -14.75 -11.94
N THR A 62 4.44 -15.55 -11.54
CA THR A 62 3.07 -15.49 -12.09
C THR A 62 2.47 -14.09 -11.92
N PHE A 63 2.79 -13.41 -10.83
CA PHE A 63 2.36 -12.03 -10.63
C PHE A 63 3.05 -11.06 -11.61
N LEU A 64 4.37 -11.16 -11.80
CA LEU A 64 5.10 -10.34 -12.76
C LEU A 64 4.62 -10.51 -14.21
N GLU A 65 4.07 -11.66 -14.58
CA GLU A 65 3.48 -11.86 -15.92
C GLU A 65 2.33 -10.88 -16.20
N LYS A 66 1.67 -10.36 -15.15
CA LYS A 66 0.65 -9.31 -15.30
C LYS A 66 1.27 -7.95 -15.65
N PHE A 67 2.56 -7.74 -15.42
CA PHE A 67 3.27 -6.46 -15.66
C PHE A 67 3.78 -6.33 -17.11
N THR A 68 2.91 -6.68 -18.07
CA THR A 68 3.18 -6.60 -19.51
C THR A 68 3.50 -5.19 -19.98
N ARG A 69 2.94 -4.18 -19.31
CA ARG A 69 3.21 -2.75 -19.49
C ARG A 69 3.63 -2.11 -18.16
N PRO A 70 4.21 -0.90 -18.16
CA PRO A 70 4.55 -0.19 -16.94
C PRO A 70 3.37 -0.10 -15.96
N CYS A 71 3.58 -0.52 -14.71
CA CYS A 71 2.54 -0.61 -13.70
C CYS A 71 2.78 0.37 -12.54
N ALA A 72 1.68 0.91 -12.02
CA ALA A 72 1.61 1.51 -10.71
C ALA A 72 0.90 0.50 -9.80
N VAL A 73 1.46 0.22 -8.63
CA VAL A 73 0.95 -0.79 -7.71
C VAL A 73 0.61 -0.15 -6.37
N LEU A 74 -0.53 -0.48 -5.81
CA LEU A 74 -0.93 -0.15 -4.44
C LEU A 74 -1.26 -1.45 -3.72
N PHE A 75 -0.70 -1.69 -2.53
CA PHE A 75 -1.02 -2.88 -1.75
C PHE A 75 -2.03 -2.57 -0.65
N ARG A 76 -3.21 -3.19 -0.68
CA ARG A 76 -4.24 -3.06 0.37
C ARG A 76 -4.92 -4.40 0.56
N GLN A 77 -5.31 -4.76 1.78
CA GLN A 77 -5.88 -6.08 2.02
C GLN A 77 -7.13 -6.37 1.18
N VAL A 78 -7.98 -5.36 0.97
CA VAL A 78 -9.11 -5.39 0.04
C VAL A 78 -9.21 -4.03 -0.67
N ALA A 79 -9.35 -4.06 -1.99
CA ALA A 79 -9.56 -2.91 -2.85
C ALA A 79 -10.98 -2.37 -2.65
N SER A 80 -11.08 -1.06 -2.42
CA SER A 80 -12.33 -0.39 -2.04
C SER A 80 -12.31 1.05 -2.55
N PRO A 81 -13.43 1.73 -2.85
CA PRO A 81 -13.40 3.09 -3.38
C PRO A 81 -13.14 4.14 -2.30
N THR A 82 -12.09 4.00 -1.49
CA THR A 82 -11.63 5.04 -0.58
C THR A 82 -10.99 6.19 -1.36
N ASN A 83 -10.93 7.38 -0.76
CA ASN A 83 -10.30 8.54 -1.42
C ASN A 83 -8.81 8.31 -1.73
N GLU A 84 -8.13 7.47 -0.93
CA GLU A 84 -6.78 7.00 -1.23
C GLU A 84 -6.72 6.22 -2.55
N ILE A 85 -7.54 5.17 -2.69
CA ILE A 85 -7.54 4.34 -3.90
C ILE A 85 -7.94 5.18 -5.12
N LEU A 86 -8.93 6.07 -4.98
CA LEU A 86 -9.31 6.98 -6.06
C LEU A 86 -8.18 7.94 -6.46
N ARG A 87 -7.40 8.42 -5.49
CA ARG A 87 -6.20 9.23 -5.75
C ARG A 87 -5.14 8.42 -6.48
N PHE A 88 -4.86 7.19 -6.03
CA PHE A 88 -3.92 6.29 -6.70
C PHE A 88 -4.31 6.03 -8.15
N LEU A 89 -5.57 5.68 -8.42
CA LEU A 89 -6.08 5.46 -9.77
C LEU A 89 -5.90 6.69 -10.67
N ARG A 90 -6.17 7.89 -10.14
CA ARG A 90 -5.97 9.15 -10.87
C ARG A 90 -4.49 9.39 -11.20
N ILE A 91 -3.61 9.19 -10.23
CA ILE A 91 -2.16 9.38 -10.43
C ILE A 91 -1.62 8.39 -11.46
N ALA A 92 -1.98 7.11 -11.34
CA ALA A 92 -1.60 6.07 -12.29
C ALA A 92 -2.08 6.40 -13.71
N GLY A 93 -3.35 6.81 -13.84
CA GLY A 93 -3.94 7.23 -15.11
C GLY A 93 -3.22 8.42 -15.75
N HIS A 94 -2.94 9.47 -14.98
CA HIS A 94 -2.19 10.64 -15.48
C HIS A 94 -0.75 10.29 -15.88
N ALA A 95 -0.12 9.32 -15.21
CA ALA A 95 1.22 8.85 -15.54
C ALA A 95 1.25 7.84 -16.70
N GLY A 96 0.09 7.46 -17.26
CA GLY A 96 0.01 6.44 -18.30
C GLY A 96 0.37 5.02 -17.82
N LEU A 97 0.36 4.79 -16.51
CA LEU A 97 0.69 3.51 -15.89
C LEU A 97 -0.56 2.64 -15.76
N MET A 98 -0.40 1.33 -15.86
CA MET A 98 -1.48 0.40 -15.50
C MET A 98 -1.63 0.36 -13.97
N PRO A 99 -2.78 0.75 -13.40
CA PRO A 99 -2.99 0.59 -11.98
C PRO A 99 -3.23 -0.89 -11.66
N ILE A 100 -2.55 -1.40 -10.64
CA ILE A 100 -2.79 -2.70 -10.03
C ILE A 100 -2.95 -2.47 -8.53
N ILE A 101 -4.04 -3.00 -7.95
CA ILE A 101 -4.25 -3.06 -6.52
C ILE A 101 -3.98 -4.50 -6.10
N LEU A 102 -2.89 -4.70 -5.38
CA LEU A 102 -2.52 -5.98 -4.84
C LEU A 102 -3.28 -6.20 -3.53
N GLU A 103 -3.91 -7.36 -3.40
CA GLU A 103 -4.77 -7.73 -2.27
C GLU A 103 -4.26 -8.95 -1.51
N TYR A 104 -4.76 -9.14 -0.29
CA TYR A 104 -4.40 -10.30 0.53
C TYR A 104 -5.61 -10.82 1.31
N TYR A 105 -6.39 -11.71 0.69
CA TYR A 105 -7.62 -12.24 1.29
C TYR A 105 -7.38 -13.26 2.41
N GLY A 106 -6.21 -13.91 2.42
CA GLY A 106 -5.78 -14.80 3.48
C GLY A 106 -5.38 -14.09 4.78
N ASP A 107 -5.22 -12.76 4.76
CA ASP A 107 -4.87 -11.99 5.96
C ASP A 107 -6.01 -12.01 7.00
N LYS A 108 -5.65 -11.95 8.28
CA LYS A 108 -6.61 -11.96 9.38
C LYS A 108 -7.35 -10.62 9.46
N PHE A 109 -8.66 -10.67 9.64
CA PHE A 109 -9.48 -9.50 9.89
C PHE A 109 -9.30 -9.02 11.33
N VAL A 110 -8.37 -8.09 11.53
CA VAL A 110 -8.07 -7.44 12.82
C VAL A 110 -8.43 -5.96 12.74
N SER A 111 -9.45 -5.52 13.47
CA SER A 111 -10.00 -4.15 13.36
C SER A 111 -9.55 -3.20 14.48
N ALA A 112 -9.00 -3.71 15.58
CA ALA A 112 -8.61 -2.89 16.73
C ALA A 112 -7.29 -2.14 16.49
N GLY A 113 -6.33 -2.77 15.82
CA GLY A 113 -4.99 -2.20 15.56
C GLY A 113 -4.71 -1.81 14.11
N ASN A 114 -5.66 -2.02 13.18
CA ASN A 114 -5.48 -1.70 11.77
C ASN A 114 -6.69 -0.90 11.26
N ILE A 115 -6.48 0.40 11.05
CA ILE A 115 -7.54 1.34 10.63
C ILE A 115 -8.08 1.02 9.25
N TYR A 116 -7.24 0.54 8.33
CA TYR A 116 -7.65 0.14 6.98
C TYR A 116 -8.63 -1.03 7.04
N LYS A 117 -8.30 -2.10 7.77
CA LYS A 117 -9.19 -3.25 7.98
C LYS A 117 -10.48 -2.84 8.71
N ARG A 118 -10.38 -1.97 9.71
CA ARG A 118 -11.57 -1.44 10.40
C ARG A 118 -12.50 -0.70 9.45
N SER A 119 -11.95 0.09 8.53
CA SER A 119 -12.72 0.89 7.56
C SER A 119 -13.42 0.05 6.49
N LEU A 120 -13.03 -1.22 6.30
CA LEU A 120 -13.80 -2.17 5.49
C LEU A 120 -15.13 -2.55 6.18
N GLY A 121 -15.11 -2.81 7.49
CA GLY A 121 -16.31 -3.21 8.24
C GLY A 121 -17.16 -2.04 8.79
N LYS A 122 -16.52 -0.91 9.12
CA LYS A 122 -17.13 0.33 9.61
C LYS A 122 -16.68 1.48 8.73
N MET A 123 -17.38 1.64 7.62
CA MET A 123 -17.04 2.56 6.54
C MET A 123 -17.21 4.02 6.99
N PRO A 124 -16.15 4.84 7.01
CA PRO A 124 -16.29 6.29 7.16
C PRO A 124 -16.70 6.90 5.82
N ILE A 125 -17.87 7.51 5.73
CA ILE A 125 -18.35 8.20 4.53
C ILE A 125 -18.08 9.68 4.68
N TYR A 126 -17.28 10.23 3.77
CA TYR A 126 -16.91 11.64 3.80
C TYR A 126 -18.09 12.55 3.48
N ARG A 127 -18.27 13.60 4.29
CA ARG A 127 -19.28 14.63 4.09
C ARG A 127 -18.66 15.91 3.56
N HIS A 128 -17.76 16.49 4.34
CA HIS A 128 -17.05 17.74 4.04
C HIS A 128 -15.89 17.93 5.02
N THR A 129 -15.06 18.94 4.77
CA THR A 129 -14.07 19.45 5.73
C THR A 129 -14.64 20.72 6.34
N GLY A 130 -14.71 20.78 7.67
CA GLY A 130 -15.19 21.95 8.41
C GLY A 130 -14.27 23.16 8.23
N MET A 131 -14.75 24.34 8.62
CA MET A 131 -13.95 25.58 8.59
C MET A 131 -12.67 25.51 9.43
N ASP A 132 -12.65 24.65 10.43
CA ASP A 132 -11.50 24.38 11.31
C ASP A 132 -10.51 23.35 10.73
N GLY A 133 -10.75 22.88 9.50
CA GLY A 133 -9.91 21.91 8.81
C GLY A 133 -10.14 20.45 9.22
N ARG A 134 -11.09 20.16 10.12
CA ARG A 134 -11.42 18.78 10.50
C ARG A 134 -12.31 18.12 9.45
N ASP A 135 -12.01 16.86 9.14
CA ASP A 135 -12.82 16.06 8.24
C ASP A 135 -14.05 15.51 8.97
N ILE A 136 -15.23 15.80 8.43
CA ILE A 136 -16.52 15.33 8.95
C ILE A 136 -16.91 14.09 8.16
N VAL A 137 -17.04 12.96 8.87
CA VAL A 137 -17.42 11.67 8.31
C VAL A 137 -18.63 11.09 9.04
N GLU A 138 -19.43 10.33 8.33
CA GLU A 138 -20.52 9.53 8.90
C GLU A 138 -20.22 8.05 8.76
N PHE A 139 -20.44 7.25 9.80
CA PHE A 139 -20.09 5.83 9.76
C PHE A 139 -21.26 4.95 9.32
N ARG A 140 -20.96 3.98 8.46
CA ARG A 140 -21.85 2.84 8.13
C ARG A 140 -21.17 1.52 8.50
N THR A 141 -21.77 0.79 9.42
CA THR A 141 -21.25 -0.52 9.86
C THR A 141 -21.90 -1.64 9.06
N VAL A 142 -21.13 -2.24 8.16
CA VAL A 142 -21.59 -3.29 7.23
C VAL A 142 -21.20 -4.70 7.68
N VAL A 143 -20.29 -4.85 8.64
CA VAL A 143 -19.87 -6.15 9.22
C VAL A 143 -20.25 -6.23 10.69
N ASP A 144 -20.56 -7.42 11.18
CA ASP A 144 -20.54 -7.73 12.62
C ASP A 144 -19.11 -8.11 13.04
N PHE A 145 -18.41 -7.19 13.69
CA PHE A 145 -17.01 -7.41 14.07
C PHE A 145 -16.83 -8.60 15.02
N ASN A 146 -17.75 -8.79 15.97
CA ASN A 146 -17.62 -9.83 16.99
C ASN A 146 -17.62 -11.24 16.35
N SER A 147 -18.35 -11.40 15.25
CA SER A 147 -18.45 -12.66 14.51
C SER A 147 -17.21 -13.00 13.67
N TYR A 148 -16.36 -12.01 13.35
CA TYR A 148 -15.31 -12.16 12.32
C TYR A 148 -13.89 -11.76 12.73
N VAL A 149 -13.69 -11.13 13.89
CA VAL A 149 -12.35 -10.77 14.38
C VAL A 149 -11.44 -12.02 14.39
N GLY A 150 -10.24 -11.88 13.82
CA GLY A 150 -9.22 -12.92 13.74
C GLY A 150 -9.42 -13.97 12.65
N LYS A 151 -10.59 -14.00 11.98
CA LYS A 151 -10.83 -14.89 10.84
C LYS A 151 -10.17 -14.35 9.56
N PRO A 152 -9.86 -15.20 8.56
CA PRO A 152 -9.38 -14.75 7.26
C PRO A 152 -10.37 -13.80 6.59
N LEU A 153 -9.87 -12.75 5.93
CA LEU A 153 -10.69 -11.77 5.20
C LEU A 153 -11.63 -12.43 4.18
N SER A 154 -11.16 -13.49 3.50
CA SER A 154 -11.95 -14.30 2.57
C SER A 154 -13.23 -14.91 3.16
N SER A 155 -13.28 -15.09 4.48
CA SER A 155 -14.44 -15.66 5.19
C SER A 155 -15.42 -14.60 5.72
N VAL A 156 -15.05 -13.32 5.68
CA VAL A 156 -15.83 -12.24 6.27
C VAL A 156 -17.03 -11.92 5.39
N ARG A 157 -18.20 -11.74 6.01
CA ARG A 157 -19.44 -11.38 5.32
C ARG A 157 -20.02 -10.10 5.90
N CYS A 158 -20.68 -9.34 5.05
CA CYS A 158 -21.52 -8.22 5.45
C CYS A 158 -22.76 -8.74 6.20
N LYS A 159 -23.45 -7.86 6.93
CA LYS A 159 -24.68 -8.16 7.69
C LYS A 159 -25.80 -8.73 6.82
N ASN A 160 -25.78 -8.47 5.52
CA ASN A 160 -26.72 -9.03 4.55
C ASN A 160 -26.28 -10.37 3.94
N GLY A 161 -25.18 -10.97 4.43
CA GLY A 161 -24.64 -12.26 3.98
C GLY A 161 -23.66 -12.19 2.79
N THR A 162 -23.57 -11.05 2.10
CA THR A 162 -22.64 -10.86 0.97
C THR A 162 -21.18 -10.99 1.44
N PRO A 163 -20.28 -11.70 0.72
CA PRO A 163 -18.86 -11.67 1.01
C PRO A 163 -18.31 -10.23 1.04
N LEU A 164 -17.49 -9.89 2.03
CA LEU A 164 -16.99 -8.52 2.23
C LEU A 164 -16.17 -8.04 1.02
N ILE A 165 -15.35 -8.91 0.44
CA ILE A 165 -14.53 -8.62 -0.75
C ILE A 165 -15.44 -8.26 -1.92
N ASP A 166 -16.41 -9.12 -2.24
CA ASP A 166 -17.37 -8.88 -3.33
C ASP A 166 -18.13 -7.57 -3.14
N PHE A 167 -18.50 -7.23 -1.90
CA PHE A 167 -19.15 -5.98 -1.57
C PHE A 167 -18.27 -4.77 -1.94
N HIS A 168 -17.00 -4.73 -1.49
CA HIS A 168 -16.11 -3.62 -1.81
C HIS A 168 -15.73 -3.56 -3.29
N HIS A 169 -15.54 -4.70 -3.94
CA HIS A 169 -15.28 -4.78 -5.38
C HIS A 169 -16.44 -4.26 -6.22
N LYS A 170 -17.69 -4.58 -5.82
CA LYS A 170 -18.89 -4.02 -6.46
C LYS A 170 -18.95 -2.51 -6.31
N LEU A 171 -18.68 -1.97 -5.12
CA LEU A 171 -18.62 -0.53 -4.89
C LEU A 171 -17.52 0.12 -5.75
N LEU A 172 -16.31 -0.44 -5.75
CA LEU A 172 -15.19 0.08 -6.53
C LEU A 172 -15.49 0.08 -8.04
N THR A 173 -16.11 -0.98 -8.54
CA THR A 173 -16.58 -1.07 -9.94
C THR A 173 -17.57 0.04 -10.26
N LYS A 174 -18.54 0.29 -9.38
CA LYS A 174 -19.60 1.29 -9.62
C LYS A 174 -19.05 2.72 -9.59
N ILE A 175 -18.20 3.04 -8.61
CA ILE A 175 -17.63 4.37 -8.38
C ILE A 175 -16.50 4.67 -9.36
N ALA A 176 -15.49 3.80 -9.45
CA ALA A 176 -14.29 4.06 -10.23
C ALA A 176 -14.37 3.53 -11.67
N LYS A 177 -15.46 2.85 -12.04
CA LYS A 177 -15.61 2.16 -13.35
C LYS A 177 -14.46 1.20 -13.64
N LEU A 178 -13.88 0.62 -12.59
CA LEU A 178 -12.71 -0.24 -12.67
C LEU A 178 -13.11 -1.68 -12.98
N ASN A 179 -12.40 -2.33 -13.91
CA ASN A 179 -12.53 -3.77 -14.12
C ASN A 179 -11.69 -4.52 -13.07
N ILE A 180 -12.38 -5.09 -12.08
CA ILE A 180 -11.75 -5.80 -10.95
C ILE A 180 -10.82 -6.92 -11.43
N GLY A 181 -11.26 -7.81 -12.32
CA GLY A 181 -10.42 -8.93 -12.77
C GLY A 181 -9.12 -8.53 -13.49
N LYS A 182 -9.04 -7.29 -13.98
CA LYS A 182 -7.84 -6.73 -14.60
C LYS A 182 -6.94 -5.98 -13.63
N HIS A 183 -7.51 -5.34 -12.62
CA HIS A 183 -6.83 -4.35 -11.79
C HIS A 183 -6.64 -4.76 -10.34
N CYS A 184 -7.43 -5.71 -9.84
CA CYS A 184 -7.40 -6.20 -8.48
C CYS A 184 -6.87 -7.63 -8.50
N VAL A 185 -5.82 -7.91 -7.73
CA VAL A 185 -5.13 -9.20 -7.75
C VAL A 185 -4.93 -9.71 -6.34
N ASP A 186 -5.53 -10.85 -6.03
CA ASP A 186 -5.28 -11.55 -4.78
C ASP A 186 -3.90 -12.22 -4.82
N ALA A 187 -3.04 -11.85 -3.86
CA ALA A 187 -1.72 -12.43 -3.67
C ALA A 187 -1.66 -13.42 -2.49
N THR A 188 -2.80 -13.91 -2.00
CA THR A 188 -2.86 -14.87 -0.89
C THR A 188 -1.91 -16.06 -1.06
N GLU A 189 -1.96 -16.75 -2.21
CA GLU A 189 -1.09 -17.91 -2.47
C GLU A 189 0.39 -17.53 -2.43
N TRP A 190 0.73 -16.34 -2.92
CA TRP A 190 2.11 -15.88 -2.94
C TRP A 190 2.62 -15.50 -1.55
N PHE A 191 1.85 -14.76 -0.76
CA PHE A 191 2.23 -14.41 0.61
C PHE A 191 2.36 -15.66 1.49
N GLN A 192 1.44 -16.62 1.35
CA GLN A 192 1.50 -17.89 2.08
C GLN A 192 2.67 -18.77 1.64
N GLY A 193 2.97 -18.81 0.33
CA GLY A 193 4.10 -19.56 -0.22
C GLY A 193 5.47 -18.96 0.11
N SER A 194 5.54 -17.68 0.47
CA SER A 194 6.79 -16.96 0.77
C SER A 194 7.11 -16.87 2.27
N GLY A 195 6.76 -17.91 3.04
CA GLY A 195 7.01 -18.01 4.49
C GLY A 195 5.79 -17.67 5.36
N GLY A 196 4.86 -16.86 4.85
CA GLY A 196 3.62 -16.53 5.56
C GLY A 196 3.72 -15.40 6.58
N SER A 197 4.93 -14.95 6.95
CA SER A 197 5.14 -13.74 7.74
C SER A 197 5.69 -12.58 6.91
N ALA A 198 5.43 -11.34 7.35
CA ALA A 198 5.92 -10.14 6.68
C ALA A 198 7.45 -10.09 6.58
N HIS A 199 8.16 -10.61 7.59
CA HIS A 199 9.62 -10.70 7.58
C HIS A 199 10.17 -11.56 6.45
N GLU A 200 9.42 -12.59 6.04
CA GLU A 200 9.88 -13.54 5.03
C GLU A 200 9.51 -13.09 3.62
N TYR A 201 8.31 -12.53 3.44
CA TYR A 201 7.85 -12.19 2.10
C TYR A 201 8.26 -10.79 1.63
N TYR A 202 8.67 -9.86 2.51
CA TYR A 202 8.89 -8.47 2.10
C TYR A 202 10.04 -8.29 1.10
N GLU A 203 11.10 -9.09 1.18
CA GLU A 203 12.19 -9.03 0.20
C GLU A 203 11.70 -9.42 -1.20
N GLN A 204 10.92 -10.50 -1.26
CA GLN A 204 10.27 -10.97 -2.50
C GLN A 204 9.25 -9.93 -3.00
N PHE A 205 8.51 -9.30 -2.08
CA PHE A 205 7.57 -8.24 -2.40
C PHE A 205 8.25 -7.03 -3.02
N LEU A 206 9.31 -6.52 -2.40
CA LEU A 206 10.05 -5.36 -2.88
C LEU A 206 10.80 -5.64 -4.19
N THR A 207 11.21 -6.88 -4.42
CA THR A 207 11.83 -7.32 -5.68
C THR A 207 10.95 -7.04 -6.90
N LEU A 208 9.62 -7.09 -6.77
CA LEU A 208 8.70 -6.76 -7.86
C LEU A 208 8.87 -5.34 -8.42
N PHE A 209 9.32 -4.42 -7.58
CA PHE A 209 9.43 -2.99 -7.90
C PHE A 209 10.84 -2.59 -8.33
N VAL A 210 11.74 -3.56 -8.53
CA VAL A 210 13.08 -3.30 -9.05
C VAL A 210 13.02 -2.86 -10.51
N ARG A 211 12.12 -3.45 -11.32
CA ARG A 211 12.15 -3.25 -12.78
C ARG A 211 10.82 -2.88 -13.41
N ASP A 212 9.75 -3.58 -13.08
CA ASP A 212 8.55 -3.60 -13.93
C ASP A 212 7.37 -2.79 -13.39
N ALA A 213 7.45 -2.31 -12.14
CA ALA A 213 6.40 -1.53 -11.50
C ALA A 213 6.95 -0.51 -10.50
N ILE A 214 6.11 0.48 -10.18
CA ILE A 214 6.32 1.43 -9.08
C ILE A 214 5.32 1.11 -7.97
N LEU A 215 5.81 0.92 -6.75
CA LEU A 215 4.98 0.79 -5.55
C LEU A 215 4.59 2.19 -5.05
N PHE A 216 3.30 2.43 -4.87
CA PHE A 216 2.76 3.61 -4.23
C PHE A 216 2.44 3.29 -2.78
N GLU A 217 3.08 3.99 -1.84
CA GLU A 217 2.88 3.78 -0.41
C GLU A 217 2.52 5.05 0.35
N VAL A 218 1.92 4.86 1.53
CA VAL A 218 1.60 5.91 2.47
C VAL A 218 2.41 5.71 3.74
N VAL A 219 3.20 6.71 4.11
CA VAL A 219 3.93 6.70 5.37
C VAL A 219 3.06 7.29 6.46
N LEU A 220 2.61 6.45 7.38
CA LEU A 220 1.91 6.90 8.57
C LEU A 220 2.92 7.19 9.69
N PRO A 221 2.93 8.40 10.28
CA PRO A 221 3.82 8.76 11.38
C PRO A 221 3.28 8.19 12.72
N THR A 222 3.25 6.86 12.84
CA THR A 222 2.86 6.16 14.07
C THR A 222 3.97 5.24 14.55
N ALA A 223 4.10 5.06 15.87
CA ALA A 223 5.15 4.22 16.44
C ALA A 223 5.12 2.77 15.92
N SER A 224 3.93 2.20 15.73
CA SER A 224 3.77 0.84 15.19
C SER A 224 4.24 0.73 13.75
N GLU A 225 3.99 1.76 12.94
CA GLU A 225 4.41 1.80 11.52
C GLU A 225 5.92 2.08 11.41
N GLU A 226 6.48 2.92 12.29
CA GLU A 226 7.93 3.13 12.38
C GLU A 226 8.66 1.85 12.79
N GLU A 227 8.09 1.09 13.74
CA GLU A 227 8.64 -0.20 14.15
C GLU A 227 8.58 -1.23 13.01
N PHE A 228 7.44 -1.34 12.33
CA PHE A 228 7.31 -2.22 11.17
C PHE A 228 8.27 -1.84 10.04
N ALA A 229 8.38 -0.54 9.72
CA ALA A 229 9.31 -0.03 8.72
C ALA A 229 10.77 -0.38 9.08
N ARG A 230 11.18 -0.17 10.33
CA ARG A 230 12.54 -0.45 10.79
C ARG A 230 12.87 -1.95 10.82
N ASN A 231 11.94 -2.78 11.27
CA ASN A 231 12.20 -4.20 11.53
C ASN A 231 11.91 -5.12 10.34
N VAL A 232 11.04 -4.68 9.40
CA VAL A 232 10.61 -5.49 8.25
C VAL A 232 11.03 -4.84 6.94
N ILE A 233 10.57 -3.61 6.70
CA ILE A 233 10.70 -3.00 5.38
C ILE A 233 12.15 -2.59 5.08
N ALA A 234 12.83 -1.91 6.00
CA ALA A 234 14.19 -1.41 5.79
C ALA A 234 15.22 -2.54 5.57
N PRO A 235 15.21 -3.65 6.34
CA PRO A 235 16.09 -4.80 6.07
C PRO A 235 15.82 -5.43 4.70
N ALA A 236 14.55 -5.63 4.34
CA ALA A 236 14.17 -6.17 3.03
C ALA A 236 14.60 -5.24 1.89
N PHE A 237 14.39 -3.93 2.05
CA PHE A 237 14.80 -2.92 1.08
C PHE A 237 16.32 -2.95 0.85
N ALA A 238 17.10 -2.95 1.92
CA ALA A 238 18.56 -3.01 1.85
C ALA A 238 19.05 -4.33 1.22
N SER A 239 18.36 -5.44 1.49
CA SER A 239 18.65 -6.74 0.88
C SER A 239 18.44 -6.71 -0.65
N VAL A 240 17.31 -6.16 -1.09
CA VAL A 240 17.01 -5.99 -2.52
C VAL A 240 18.01 -5.04 -3.18
N GLU A 241 18.30 -3.90 -2.58
CA GLU A 241 19.27 -2.93 -3.12
C GLU A 241 20.67 -3.56 -3.27
N ARG A 242 21.13 -4.33 -2.27
CA ARG A 242 22.40 -5.06 -2.35
C ARG A 242 22.40 -6.11 -3.46
N THR A 243 21.29 -6.82 -3.63
CA THR A 243 21.17 -7.92 -4.60
C THR A 243 21.18 -7.42 -6.04
N TYR A 244 20.48 -6.32 -6.33
CA TYR A 244 20.31 -5.82 -7.70
C TYR A 244 21.16 -4.59 -8.02
N GLY A 245 21.81 -3.98 -7.02
CA GLY A 245 22.49 -2.68 -7.16
C GLY A 245 21.52 -1.53 -7.44
N LEU A 246 20.21 -1.75 -7.26
CA LEU A 246 19.15 -0.81 -7.58
C LEU A 246 18.11 -0.81 -6.46
N LYS A 247 17.71 0.40 -6.05
CA LYS A 247 16.60 0.58 -5.12
C LYS A 247 15.26 0.15 -5.74
N PRO A 248 14.38 -0.56 -5.02
CA PRO A 248 12.98 -0.68 -5.40
C PRO A 248 12.36 0.69 -5.69
N LEU A 249 11.55 0.79 -6.74
CA LEU A 249 10.86 2.04 -7.08
C LEU A 249 9.62 2.21 -6.20
N ILE A 250 9.78 2.96 -5.11
CA ILE A 250 8.71 3.29 -4.17
C ILE A 250 8.43 4.79 -4.23
N VAL A 251 7.18 5.19 -4.37
CA VAL A 251 6.72 6.58 -4.46
C VAL A 251 5.69 6.84 -3.36
N GLU A 252 5.77 8.01 -2.74
CA GLU A 252 4.80 8.44 -1.75
C GLU A 252 3.47 8.83 -2.43
N LEU A 253 2.37 8.17 -2.06
CA LEU A 253 1.04 8.42 -2.61
C LEU A 253 0.42 9.69 -2.04
N ILE A 254 0.56 9.87 -0.72
CA ILE A 254 -0.01 10.98 0.05
C ILE A 254 1.14 11.63 0.84
N PRO A 255 1.33 12.95 0.73
CA PRO A 255 2.36 13.64 1.50
C PRO A 255 2.23 13.39 3.01
N LYS A 256 3.34 13.13 3.71
CA LYS A 256 3.40 12.84 5.16
C LYS A 256 2.51 13.74 6.02
N ASN A 257 2.53 15.06 5.76
CA ASN A 257 1.76 16.03 6.54
C ASN A 257 0.23 15.94 6.35
N LYS A 258 -0.24 15.12 5.39
CA LYS A 258 -1.65 14.86 5.11
C LYS A 258 -2.04 13.41 5.33
N ALA A 259 -1.09 12.50 5.56
CA ALA A 259 -1.32 11.06 5.64
C ALA A 259 -2.28 10.67 6.79
N MET A 260 -2.26 11.42 7.90
CA MET A 260 -3.12 11.16 9.07
C MET A 260 -4.57 11.64 8.93
N ARG A 261 -4.97 12.23 7.79
CA ARG A 261 -6.34 12.67 7.59
C ARG A 261 -7.26 11.49 7.31
N ILE A 262 -8.33 11.34 8.10
CA ILE A 262 -9.39 10.33 7.88
C ILE A 262 -10.03 10.43 6.49
N TYR A 263 -9.91 11.60 5.82
CA TYR A 263 -10.28 11.74 4.42
C TYR A 263 -9.76 10.59 3.55
N TRP A 264 -8.51 10.16 3.72
CA TRP A 264 -7.91 9.14 2.86
C TRP A 264 -8.49 7.74 3.07
N ASP A 265 -8.83 7.41 4.32
CA ASP A 265 -9.50 6.15 4.70
C ASP A 265 -11.00 6.17 4.42
N SER A 266 -11.57 7.35 4.18
CA SER A 266 -13.00 7.53 3.97
C SER A 266 -13.43 7.28 2.52
N TYR A 267 -14.71 6.94 2.39
CA TYR A 267 -15.41 6.69 1.15
C TYR A 267 -16.06 7.98 0.66
N PRO A 268 -16.14 8.21 -0.66
CA PRO A 268 -16.84 9.35 -1.22
C PRO A 268 -18.36 9.15 -1.01
N LYS A 269 -19.12 10.23 -0.82
CA LYS A 269 -20.57 10.18 -0.52
C LYS A 269 -21.40 9.37 -1.52
N GLU A 270 -20.89 9.22 -2.74
CA GLU A 270 -21.46 8.48 -3.85
C GLU A 270 -21.66 6.99 -3.55
N VAL A 271 -20.99 6.44 -2.51
CA VAL A 271 -21.23 5.05 -2.09
C VAL A 271 -22.55 4.86 -1.36
N GLU A 272 -23.12 5.90 -0.75
CA GLU A 272 -24.32 5.76 0.09
C GLU A 272 -25.52 5.11 -0.57
N PRO A 273 -25.94 5.49 -1.79
CA PRO A 273 -27.06 4.83 -2.45
C PRO A 273 -26.77 3.37 -2.84
N LEU A 274 -25.55 2.86 -2.61
CA LEU A 274 -25.10 1.52 -2.98
C LEU A 274 -24.88 0.59 -1.77
N ILE A 275 -24.99 1.10 -0.53
CA ILE A 275 -24.83 0.34 0.72
C ILE A 275 -26.18 -0.15 1.20
#